data_AF-A0A5P9CCF1-F1
#
_entry.id   AF-A0A5P9CCF1-F1
#
_cell.length_a   1.000
_cell.length_b   1.000
_cell.length_c   1.000
_cell.angle_alpha   90.00
_cell.angle_beta   90.00
_cell.angle_gamma   90.00
#
_symmetry.space_group_name_H-M   'P 1'
#
loop_
_entity.id
_entity.type
_entity.pdbx_description
1 polymer ?
#
loop_
_entity_poly.entity_id
_entity_poly.type
_entity_poly.pdbx_seq_one_letter_code
_entity_poly.pdbx_strand_id
1 'polypeptide(L)'
;MTRHLTAHLLLLAIALALPVSATAADCSAQALSRPLVNDLFSRGDYDGAIARLEKTRQRQDACHPETLDANWYWLRSDLSLAYLKAGRAQDCLTLLGRLINNPASTLDIQQNLENEETLQHALETNQRRCEAAHEKHLSAYEAKPCPQTIDGALASVASAVDRCLVLRPATEAGSCPRLEEWQHGKLLRQLSPSTEDTDSPLADTSRCCSIQTLRVATENDQYRLRLLGEGRDCFGGTAYDLIDSLYLQQGNELMPTQDFSRTR
;
A
#
# COMPACT_ATOMS: atom_id res chain seq x y z
N MET A 1 -69.46 4.43 -53.74
CA MET A 1 -68.55 3.40 -54.30
C MET A 1 -67.13 3.93 -54.22
N THR A 2 -66.15 3.02 -54.04
CA THR A 2 -64.67 3.19 -53.94
C THR A 2 -64.15 3.96 -52.71
N ARG A 3 -63.83 3.31 -51.57
CA ARG A 3 -62.60 2.56 -51.14
C ARG A 3 -61.32 3.42 -51.04
N HIS A 4 -60.71 3.46 -49.85
CA HIS A 4 -59.28 3.17 -49.51
C HIS A 4 -59.10 3.39 -47.98
N LEU A 5 -59.06 2.35 -47.13
CA LEU A 5 -57.88 1.56 -46.69
C LEU A 5 -56.84 2.33 -45.85
N THR A 6 -56.95 2.16 -44.52
CA THR A 6 -55.91 1.80 -43.53
C THR A 6 -54.46 2.22 -43.74
N ALA A 7 -53.82 2.79 -42.70
CA ALA A 7 -52.53 2.30 -42.16
C ALA A 7 -52.14 3.01 -40.86
N HIS A 8 -51.68 2.20 -39.90
CA HIS A 8 -51.19 2.57 -38.57
C HIS A 8 -49.90 3.40 -38.61
N LEU A 9 -49.82 4.46 -37.79
CA LEU A 9 -48.57 5.12 -37.44
C LEU A 9 -47.97 4.43 -36.20
N LEU A 10 -47.03 3.51 -36.44
CA LEU A 10 -46.08 3.02 -35.43
C LEU A 10 -45.01 4.11 -35.24
N LEU A 11 -44.91 4.67 -34.04
CA LEU A 11 -43.79 5.53 -33.63
C LEU A 11 -42.57 4.65 -33.31
N LEU A 12 -41.64 4.55 -34.27
CA LEU A 12 -40.31 3.99 -34.06
C LEU A 12 -39.46 5.03 -33.31
N ALA A 13 -39.20 4.81 -32.03
CA ALA A 13 -38.16 5.52 -31.30
C ALA A 13 -36.79 4.97 -31.73
N ILE A 14 -36.10 5.68 -32.62
CA ILE A 14 -34.70 5.39 -32.97
C ILE A 14 -33.85 5.81 -31.78
N ALA A 15 -33.47 4.83 -30.95
CA ALA A 15 -32.38 5.01 -29.99
C ALA A 15 -31.07 5.11 -30.80
N LEU A 16 -30.57 6.34 -30.94
CA LEU A 16 -29.21 6.61 -31.40
C LEU A 16 -28.23 6.03 -30.37
N ALA A 17 -27.83 4.77 -30.58
CA ALA A 17 -26.60 4.24 -30.01
C ALA A 17 -25.43 4.94 -30.72
N LEU A 18 -24.97 6.06 -30.14
CA LEU A 18 -23.67 6.60 -30.48
C LEU A 18 -22.63 5.53 -30.17
N PRO A 19 -21.77 5.13 -31.12
CA PRO A 19 -20.61 4.36 -30.76
C PRO A 19 -19.74 5.30 -29.92
N VAL A 20 -19.56 4.98 -28.65
CA VAL A 20 -18.42 5.49 -27.89
C VAL A 20 -17.20 4.96 -28.62
N SER A 21 -16.67 5.74 -29.56
CA SER A 21 -15.39 5.45 -30.17
C SER A 21 -14.38 5.49 -29.02
N ALA A 22 -13.94 4.32 -28.58
CA ALA A 22 -12.72 4.20 -27.81
C ALA A 22 -11.62 4.83 -28.69
N THR A 23 -11.26 6.08 -28.39
CA THR A 23 -10.13 6.73 -29.05
C THR A 23 -8.93 5.83 -28.82
N ALA A 24 -8.35 5.29 -29.90
CA ALA A 24 -7.12 4.52 -29.80
C ALA A 24 -6.11 5.32 -28.98
N ALA A 25 -5.48 4.69 -27.98
CA ALA A 25 -4.52 5.37 -27.13
C ALA A 25 -3.39 5.92 -28.02
N ASP A 26 -3.11 7.22 -27.91
CA ASP A 26 -1.97 7.82 -28.60
C ASP A 26 -0.68 7.32 -27.96
N CYS A 27 -0.07 6.32 -28.61
CA CYS A 27 1.19 5.70 -28.19
C CYS A 27 2.40 6.26 -28.94
N SER A 28 2.29 7.47 -29.50
CA SER A 28 3.44 8.14 -30.10
C SER A 28 4.53 8.43 -29.06
N ALA A 29 5.80 8.42 -29.49
CA ALA A 29 6.94 8.72 -28.61
C ALA A 29 6.79 10.06 -27.87
N GLN A 30 6.20 11.06 -28.54
CA GLN A 30 5.92 12.36 -27.92
C GLN A 30 4.88 12.26 -26.80
N ALA A 31 3.81 11.50 -27.01
CA ALA A 31 2.76 11.29 -26.01
C ALA A 31 3.22 10.49 -24.79
N LEU A 32 4.25 9.64 -24.96
CA LEU A 32 4.85 8.81 -23.90
C LEU A 32 6.07 9.45 -23.22
N SER A 33 6.54 10.60 -23.72
CA SER A 33 7.70 11.29 -23.18
C SER A 33 7.45 11.81 -21.76
N ARG A 34 8.44 11.63 -20.88
CA ARG A 34 8.41 12.17 -19.51
C ARG A 34 8.24 13.70 -19.57
N PRO A 35 7.19 14.26 -18.96
CA PRO A 35 6.99 15.70 -18.94
C PRO A 35 7.96 16.37 -17.96
N LEU A 36 8.44 17.58 -18.31
CA LEU A 36 9.13 18.43 -17.36
C LEU A 36 8.14 19.04 -16.37
N VAL A 37 8.48 18.99 -15.08
CA VAL A 37 7.65 19.50 -13.96
C VAL A 37 8.41 20.48 -13.07
N ASN A 38 9.60 20.92 -13.47
CA ASN A 38 10.47 21.80 -12.68
C ASN A 38 9.76 23.09 -12.22
N ASP A 39 8.97 23.71 -13.10
CA ASP A 39 8.23 24.93 -12.75
C ASP A 39 7.11 24.68 -11.74
N LEU A 40 6.52 23.48 -11.72
CA LEU A 40 5.51 23.11 -10.73
C LEU A 40 6.16 22.87 -9.37
N PHE A 41 7.31 22.20 -9.36
CA PHE A 41 8.13 22.01 -8.16
C PHE A 41 8.61 23.34 -7.57
N SER A 42 9.07 24.29 -8.40
CA SER A 42 9.62 25.56 -7.93
C SER A 42 8.58 26.45 -7.24
N ARG A 43 7.31 26.35 -7.66
CA ARG A 43 6.18 27.06 -7.03
C ARG A 43 5.48 26.28 -5.90
N GLY A 44 5.95 25.07 -5.59
CA GLY A 44 5.34 24.19 -4.59
C GLY A 44 4.03 23.52 -5.03
N ASP A 45 3.69 23.56 -6.33
CA ASP A 45 2.51 22.91 -6.89
C ASP A 45 2.77 21.42 -7.14
N TYR A 46 2.87 20.66 -6.04
CA TYR A 46 3.16 19.23 -6.10
C TYR A 46 1.98 18.43 -6.63
N ASP A 47 0.73 18.82 -6.33
CA ASP A 47 -0.46 18.16 -6.85
C ASP A 47 -0.58 18.34 -8.38
N GLY A 48 -0.27 19.53 -8.90
CA GLY A 48 -0.19 19.76 -10.34
C GLY A 48 0.91 18.92 -11.01
N ALA A 49 2.07 18.76 -10.34
CA ALA A 49 3.13 17.89 -10.83
C ALA A 49 2.70 16.42 -10.85
N ILE A 50 2.06 15.93 -9.77
CA ILE A 50 1.51 14.57 -9.68
C ILE A 50 0.49 14.34 -10.80
N ALA A 51 -0.48 15.23 -10.98
CA ALA A 51 -1.52 15.09 -11.99
C ALA A 51 -0.92 14.97 -13.41
N ARG A 52 0.11 15.76 -13.70
CA ARG A 52 0.80 15.71 -15.00
C ARG A 52 1.58 14.41 -15.20
N LEU A 53 2.31 13.96 -14.18
CA LEU A 53 3.11 12.74 -14.23
C LEU A 53 2.23 11.48 -14.29
N GLU A 54 1.18 11.39 -13.47
CA GLU A 54 0.22 10.29 -13.48
C GLU A 54 -0.50 10.16 -14.83
N LYS A 55 -0.87 11.28 -15.45
CA LYS A 55 -1.47 11.25 -16.79
C LYS A 55 -0.54 10.60 -17.83
N THR A 56 0.75 10.95 -17.81
CA THR A 56 1.72 10.32 -18.72
C THR A 56 1.99 8.87 -18.31
N ARG A 57 2.07 8.57 -17.00
CA ARG A 57 2.23 7.20 -16.47
C ARG A 57 1.12 6.28 -16.97
N GLN A 58 -0.13 6.67 -16.80
CA GLN A 58 -1.31 5.91 -17.24
C GLN A 58 -1.25 5.63 -18.73
N ARG A 59 -0.76 6.58 -19.53
CA ARG A 59 -0.58 6.40 -20.97
C ARG A 59 0.54 5.43 -21.30
N GLN A 60 1.70 5.54 -20.63
CA GLN A 60 2.78 4.56 -20.75
C GLN A 60 2.29 3.15 -20.39
N ASP A 61 1.57 3.01 -19.29
CA ASP A 61 1.03 1.73 -18.82
C ASP A 61 0.01 1.16 -19.82
N ALA A 62 -0.89 1.99 -20.37
CA ALA A 62 -1.90 1.57 -21.36
C ALA A 62 -1.32 1.18 -22.72
N CYS A 63 -0.19 1.77 -23.10
CA CYS A 63 0.48 1.46 -24.38
C CYS A 63 1.34 0.20 -24.30
N HIS A 64 1.48 -0.43 -23.12
CA HIS A 64 2.24 -1.67 -22.90
C HIS A 64 3.56 -1.72 -23.68
N PRO A 65 4.54 -0.84 -23.37
CA PRO A 65 5.77 -0.79 -24.12
C PRO A 65 6.48 -2.15 -24.05
N GLU A 66 7.01 -2.59 -25.20
CA GLU A 66 7.74 -3.86 -25.30
C GLU A 66 9.00 -3.87 -24.43
N THR A 67 9.55 -2.69 -24.11
CA THR A 67 10.74 -2.50 -23.27
C THR A 67 10.51 -1.41 -22.22
N LEU A 68 10.97 -1.66 -20.99
CA LEU A 68 10.99 -0.68 -19.92
C LEU A 68 12.29 0.12 -20.00
N ASP A 69 12.23 1.29 -20.63
CA ASP A 69 13.40 2.16 -20.84
C ASP A 69 13.64 3.16 -19.69
N ALA A 70 14.76 3.88 -19.75
CA ALA A 70 15.09 4.91 -18.76
C ALA A 70 14.01 6.00 -18.64
N ASN A 71 13.30 6.35 -19.71
CA ASN A 71 12.23 7.35 -19.68
C ASN A 71 11.04 6.87 -18.82
N TRP A 72 10.70 5.59 -18.89
CA TRP A 72 9.67 4.96 -18.06
C TRP A 72 10.02 5.01 -16.56
N TYR A 73 11.28 4.72 -16.20
CA TYR A 73 11.74 4.76 -14.81
C TYR A 73 11.95 6.19 -14.28
N TRP A 74 12.52 7.09 -15.07
CA TRP A 74 12.68 8.50 -14.68
C TRP A 74 11.35 9.17 -14.38
N LEU A 75 10.30 8.86 -15.14
CA LEU A 75 8.95 9.35 -14.85
C LEU A 75 8.48 8.91 -13.46
N ARG A 76 8.73 7.65 -13.10
CA ARG A 76 8.32 7.09 -11.79
C ARG A 76 9.19 7.61 -10.65
N SER A 77 10.46 7.89 -10.92
CA SER A 77 11.35 8.60 -10.00
C SER A 77 10.80 10.00 -9.68
N ASP A 78 10.47 10.80 -10.70
CA ASP A 78 9.88 12.13 -10.50
C ASP A 78 8.55 12.07 -9.75
N LEU A 79 7.70 11.11 -10.11
CA LEU A 79 6.40 10.93 -9.48
C LEU A 79 6.54 10.54 -8.01
N SER A 80 7.50 9.66 -7.68
CA SER A 80 7.80 9.30 -6.28
C SER A 80 8.27 10.51 -5.47
N LEU A 81 9.07 11.38 -6.07
CA LEU A 81 9.51 12.63 -5.44
C LEU A 81 8.35 13.62 -5.28
N ALA A 82 7.45 13.72 -6.26
CA ALA A 82 6.27 14.57 -6.18
C ALA A 82 5.32 14.09 -5.06
N TYR A 83 5.09 12.78 -4.96
CA TYR A 83 4.34 12.18 -3.86
C TYR A 83 4.95 12.50 -2.51
N LEU A 84 6.26 12.32 -2.35
CA LEU A 84 6.96 12.68 -1.12
C LEU A 84 6.76 14.16 -0.76
N LYS A 85 6.93 15.07 -1.72
CA LYS A 85 6.79 16.51 -1.50
C LYS A 85 5.36 16.94 -1.15
N ALA A 86 4.36 16.23 -1.67
CA ALA A 86 2.96 16.41 -1.30
C ALA A 86 2.59 15.75 0.06
N GLY A 87 3.54 15.14 0.78
CA GLY A 87 3.27 14.42 2.03
C GLY A 87 2.62 13.05 1.83
N ARG A 88 2.53 12.56 0.58
CA ARG A 88 1.94 11.28 0.20
C ARG A 88 2.99 10.16 0.22
N ALA A 89 3.62 9.97 1.38
CA ALA A 89 4.72 9.02 1.54
C ALA A 89 4.32 7.58 1.16
N GLN A 90 3.09 7.18 1.47
CA GLN A 90 2.59 5.84 1.13
C GLN A 90 2.47 5.62 -0.38
N ASP A 91 1.96 6.58 -1.13
CA ASP A 91 1.87 6.46 -2.59
C ASP A 91 3.25 6.35 -3.24
N CYS A 92 4.23 7.10 -2.70
CA CYS A 92 5.63 6.96 -3.09
C CYS A 92 6.14 5.53 -2.84
N LEU A 93 5.88 4.98 -1.64
CA LEU A 93 6.32 3.64 -1.25
C LEU A 93 5.66 2.53 -2.09
N THR A 94 4.36 2.64 -2.36
CA THR A 94 3.64 1.71 -3.24
C THR A 94 4.20 1.76 -4.65
N LEU A 95 4.48 2.96 -5.17
CA LEU A 95 5.06 3.11 -6.50
C LEU A 95 6.45 2.47 -6.59
N LEU A 96 7.34 2.78 -5.64
CA LEU A 96 8.73 2.32 -5.67
C LEU A 96 8.91 0.85 -5.30
N GLY A 97 8.02 0.27 -4.49
CA GLY A 97 8.16 -1.11 -4.01
C GLY A 97 8.17 -2.20 -5.09
N ARG A 98 7.76 -1.87 -6.32
CA ARG A 98 7.84 -2.76 -7.49
C ARG A 98 9.09 -2.53 -8.34
N LEU A 99 9.78 -1.41 -8.15
CA LEU A 99 10.82 -0.94 -9.07
C LEU A 99 12.23 -1.20 -8.59
N ILE A 100 12.41 -1.41 -7.29
CA ILE A 100 13.73 -1.53 -6.64
C ILE A 100 13.71 -2.59 -5.55
N ASN A 101 14.81 -3.35 -5.47
CA ASN A 101 15.03 -4.37 -4.45
C ASN A 101 13.88 -5.39 -4.37
N ASN A 102 13.26 -5.69 -5.51
CA ASN A 102 12.16 -6.63 -5.65
C ASN A 102 12.42 -7.58 -6.83
N PRO A 103 13.28 -8.60 -6.67
CA PRO A 103 13.65 -9.52 -7.74
C PRO A 103 12.48 -10.35 -8.29
N ALA A 104 11.35 -10.40 -7.60
CA ALA A 104 10.14 -11.07 -8.10
C ALA A 104 9.28 -10.16 -8.98
N SER A 105 9.53 -8.84 -8.98
CA SER A 105 8.81 -7.91 -9.85
C SER A 105 9.46 -7.84 -11.23
N THR A 106 8.67 -8.04 -12.28
CA THR A 106 9.11 -7.80 -13.67
C THR A 106 9.40 -6.33 -13.96
N LEU A 107 9.05 -5.43 -13.05
CA LEU A 107 9.29 -3.99 -13.14
C LEU A 107 10.55 -3.56 -12.37
N ASP A 108 11.30 -4.49 -11.79
CA ASP A 108 12.52 -4.16 -11.06
C ASP A 108 13.58 -3.63 -12.02
N ILE A 109 14.20 -2.50 -11.67
CA ILE A 109 15.16 -1.82 -12.52
C ILE A 109 16.38 -2.70 -12.83
N GLN A 110 16.83 -3.53 -11.89
CA GLN A 110 18.00 -4.38 -12.07
C GLN A 110 17.78 -5.48 -13.11
N GLN A 111 16.51 -5.78 -13.44
CA GLN A 111 16.14 -6.76 -14.46
C GLN A 111 15.96 -6.14 -15.86
N ASN A 112 15.80 -4.82 -15.94
CA ASN A 112 15.35 -4.15 -17.16
C ASN A 112 16.37 -3.15 -17.72
N LEU A 113 17.23 -2.57 -16.88
CA LEU A 113 18.22 -1.58 -17.31
C LEU A 113 19.62 -2.01 -16.88
N GLU A 114 20.49 -2.21 -17.86
CA GLU A 114 21.93 -2.39 -17.64
C GLU A 114 22.62 -1.01 -17.56
N ASN A 115 23.57 -0.84 -16.63
CA ASN A 115 24.46 0.32 -16.53
C ASN A 115 23.78 1.69 -16.23
N GLU A 116 22.59 1.71 -15.64
CA GLU A 116 21.86 2.93 -15.27
C GLU A 116 22.00 3.29 -13.78
N GLU A 117 23.25 3.33 -13.28
CA GLU A 117 23.56 3.55 -11.85
C GLU A 117 22.95 4.85 -11.29
N THR A 118 22.92 5.91 -12.10
CA THR A 118 22.38 7.22 -11.67
C THR A 118 20.88 7.13 -11.40
N LEU A 119 20.13 6.46 -12.27
CA LEU A 119 18.70 6.29 -12.12
C LEU A 119 18.36 5.33 -10.98
N GLN A 120 19.09 4.21 -10.86
CA GLN A 120 18.95 3.30 -9.73
C GLN A 120 19.18 4.05 -8.40
N HIS A 121 20.26 4.82 -8.30
CA HIS A 121 20.57 5.61 -7.11
C HIS A 121 19.49 6.65 -6.79
N ALA A 122 18.88 7.26 -7.81
CA ALA A 122 17.78 8.20 -7.63
C ALA A 122 16.53 7.52 -7.05
N LEU A 123 16.14 6.35 -7.58
CA LEU A 123 15.01 5.58 -7.08
C LEU A 123 15.23 5.12 -5.63
N GLU A 124 16.40 4.56 -5.32
CA GLU A 124 16.78 4.14 -3.95
C GLU A 124 16.80 5.32 -2.97
N THR A 125 17.27 6.48 -3.43
CA THR A 125 17.28 7.70 -2.60
C THR A 125 15.86 8.18 -2.32
N ASN A 126 14.96 8.14 -3.31
CA ASN A 126 13.56 8.48 -3.09
C ASN A 126 12.89 7.48 -2.17
N GLN A 127 13.17 6.18 -2.30
CA GLN A 127 12.64 5.14 -1.42
C GLN A 127 12.99 5.42 0.04
N ARG A 128 14.27 5.60 0.35
CA ARG A 128 14.74 5.89 1.71
C ARG A 128 14.07 7.14 2.29
N ARG A 129 13.85 8.17 1.46
CA ARG A 129 13.17 9.40 1.89
C ARG A 129 11.69 9.17 2.16
N CYS A 130 11.03 8.33 1.37
CA CYS A 130 9.63 7.98 1.56
C CYS A 130 9.45 7.09 2.80
N GLU A 131 10.35 6.13 3.04
CA GLU A 131 10.39 5.32 4.27
C GLU A 131 10.57 6.21 5.50
N ALA A 132 11.53 7.14 5.47
CA ALA A 132 11.74 8.08 6.56
C ALA A 132 10.53 9.01 6.80
N ALA A 133 9.88 9.48 5.73
CA ALA A 133 8.67 10.30 5.84
C ALA A 133 7.49 9.50 6.41
N HIS A 134 7.34 8.24 6.00
CA HIS A 134 6.33 7.31 6.51
C HIS A 134 6.53 7.01 8.00
N GLU A 135 7.74 6.65 8.42
CA GLU A 135 8.05 6.46 9.84
C GLU A 135 7.81 7.73 10.65
N LYS A 136 8.16 8.90 10.11
CA LYS A 136 7.89 10.17 10.77
C LYS A 136 6.39 10.42 10.93
N HIS A 137 5.58 10.11 9.91
CA HIS A 137 4.13 10.23 9.97
C HIS A 137 3.53 9.33 11.06
N LEU A 138 4.08 8.13 11.24
CA LEU A 138 3.64 7.14 12.22
C LEU A 138 4.44 7.19 13.54
N SER A 139 5.13 8.29 13.81
CA SER A 139 6.01 8.43 14.99
C SER A 139 5.27 8.38 16.33
N ALA A 140 3.95 8.60 16.34
CA ALA A 140 3.11 8.45 17.54
C ALA A 140 2.98 6.99 18.00
N TYR A 141 3.25 6.01 17.12
CA TYR A 141 3.24 4.60 17.47
C TYR A 141 4.58 4.22 18.08
N GLU A 142 4.59 4.01 19.38
CA GLU A 142 5.81 3.75 20.16
C GLU A 142 5.86 2.31 20.68
N ALA A 143 7.07 1.79 20.86
CA ALA A 143 7.33 0.50 21.51
C ALA A 143 7.85 0.72 22.93
N LYS A 144 7.06 1.39 23.78
CA LYS A 144 7.42 1.59 25.19
C LYS A 144 7.55 0.22 25.87
N PRO A 145 8.69 -0.13 26.49
CA PRO A 145 8.84 -1.44 27.11
C PRO A 145 7.77 -1.68 28.18
N CYS A 146 7.15 -2.87 28.15
CA CYS A 146 6.30 -3.30 29.25
C CYS A 146 7.16 -3.47 30.53
N PRO A 147 6.72 -2.96 31.69
CA PRO A 147 7.47 -3.12 32.95
C PRO A 147 7.54 -4.59 33.43
N GLN A 148 6.73 -5.47 32.86
CA GLN A 148 6.68 -6.89 33.17
C GLN A 148 7.24 -7.70 32.00
N THR A 149 8.20 -8.57 32.28
CA THR A 149 8.68 -9.54 31.30
C THR A 149 7.62 -10.63 31.14
N ILE A 150 7.25 -10.92 29.89
CA ILE A 150 6.28 -11.95 29.55
C ILE A 150 6.97 -12.96 28.64
N ASP A 151 7.35 -14.09 29.24
CA ASP A 151 8.20 -15.10 28.61
C ASP A 151 7.58 -15.69 27.34
N GLY A 152 8.33 -15.69 26.24
CA GLY A 152 7.88 -16.23 24.95
C GLY A 152 6.98 -15.30 24.14
N ALA A 153 6.91 -14.00 24.50
CA ALA A 153 6.33 -12.99 23.63
C ALA A 153 7.30 -12.63 22.48
N LEU A 154 6.75 -12.37 21.29
CA LEU A 154 7.47 -11.75 20.17
C LEU A 154 7.73 -10.27 20.46
N ALA A 155 6.73 -9.59 21.03
CA ALA A 155 6.83 -8.21 21.47
C ALA A 155 5.93 -7.97 22.69
N SER A 156 6.33 -7.04 23.56
CA SER A 156 5.54 -6.62 24.72
C SER A 156 5.72 -5.13 24.94
N VAL A 157 4.62 -4.39 24.89
CA VAL A 157 4.63 -2.92 24.99
C VAL A 157 3.67 -2.43 26.07
N ALA A 158 4.06 -1.39 26.80
CA ALA A 158 3.20 -0.75 27.76
C ALA A 158 2.06 0.00 27.04
N SER A 159 0.81 -0.32 27.39
CA SER A 159 -0.38 0.43 26.98
C SER A 159 -0.84 1.40 28.07
N ALA A 160 -0.58 1.10 29.35
CA ALA A 160 -0.75 1.99 30.49
C ALA A 160 0.26 1.63 31.61
N VAL A 161 0.21 2.36 32.74
CA VAL A 161 1.16 2.18 33.87
C VAL A 161 1.30 0.72 34.33
N ASP A 162 0.20 -0.04 34.35
CA ASP A 162 0.18 -1.45 34.77
C ASP A 162 -0.43 -2.39 33.71
N ARG A 163 -0.55 -1.93 32.46
CA ARG A 163 -1.15 -2.71 31.37
C ARG A 163 -0.17 -2.83 30.22
N CYS A 164 -0.12 -4.03 29.65
CA CYS A 164 0.72 -4.33 28.51
C CYS A 164 -0.08 -4.98 27.39
N LEU A 165 0.27 -4.64 26.16
CA LEU A 165 -0.13 -5.38 24.97
C LEU A 165 1.02 -6.28 24.55
N VAL A 166 0.69 -7.55 24.33
CA VAL A 166 1.65 -8.63 24.14
C VAL A 166 1.33 -9.34 22.84
N LEU A 167 2.31 -9.39 21.95
CA LEU A 167 2.26 -10.19 20.74
C LEU A 167 2.88 -11.56 21.06
N ARG A 168 2.07 -12.61 20.98
CA ARG A 168 2.47 -14.00 21.20
C ARG A 168 2.64 -14.69 19.86
N PRO A 169 3.65 -15.57 19.71
CA PRO A 169 3.77 -16.36 18.49
C PRO A 169 2.55 -17.27 18.30
N ALA A 170 2.28 -17.62 17.05
CA ALA A 170 1.36 -18.69 16.71
C ALA A 170 1.81 -20.00 17.36
N THR A 171 0.87 -20.76 17.94
CA THR A 171 1.16 -22.04 18.61
C THR A 171 0.86 -23.25 17.73
N GLU A 172 0.11 -23.05 16.65
CA GLU A 172 -0.35 -24.11 15.74
C GLU A 172 -0.07 -23.71 14.28
N ALA A 173 0.16 -24.71 13.42
CA ALA A 173 0.29 -24.47 11.98
C ALA A 173 -1.02 -23.89 11.41
N GLY A 174 -0.92 -22.84 10.60
CA GLY A 174 -2.08 -22.13 10.07
C GLY A 174 -2.80 -21.23 11.08
N SER A 175 -2.22 -20.99 12.26
CA SER A 175 -2.70 -19.98 13.20
C SER A 175 -1.85 -18.71 13.15
N CYS A 176 -2.46 -17.58 13.48
CA CYS A 176 -1.78 -16.29 13.54
C CYS A 176 -1.25 -15.97 14.94
N PRO A 177 -0.21 -15.12 15.04
CA PRO A 177 0.19 -14.54 16.31
C PRO A 177 -1.01 -13.95 17.05
N ARG A 178 -1.07 -14.19 18.36
CA ARG A 178 -2.16 -13.69 19.20
C ARG A 178 -1.76 -12.38 19.83
N LEU A 179 -2.68 -11.44 19.86
CA LEU A 179 -2.52 -10.23 20.62
C LEU A 179 -3.27 -10.37 21.94
N GLU A 180 -2.59 -10.10 23.04
CA GLU A 180 -3.12 -10.28 24.38
C GLU A 180 -2.93 -9.01 25.20
N GLU A 181 -3.93 -8.66 26.00
CA GLU A 181 -3.81 -7.61 26.98
C GLU A 181 -3.56 -8.21 28.36
N TRP A 182 -2.51 -7.72 29.02
CA TRP A 182 -2.05 -8.18 30.32
C TRP A 182 -2.12 -7.04 31.34
N GLN A 183 -2.46 -7.37 32.57
CA GLN A 183 -2.47 -6.44 33.70
C GLN A 183 -1.88 -7.13 34.93
N HIS A 184 -0.92 -6.49 35.62
CA HIS A 184 -0.27 -7.07 36.80
C HIS A 184 0.29 -8.50 36.57
N GLY A 185 0.84 -8.77 35.38
CA GLY A 185 1.44 -10.04 35.00
C GLY A 185 0.43 -11.15 34.74
N LYS A 186 -0.86 -10.80 34.61
CA LYS A 186 -1.94 -11.74 34.30
C LYS A 186 -2.63 -11.36 33.01
N LEU A 187 -2.96 -12.36 32.20
CA LEU A 187 -3.81 -12.19 31.02
C LEU A 187 -5.17 -11.63 31.46
N LEU A 188 -5.53 -10.47 30.91
CA LEU A 188 -6.84 -9.86 31.10
C LEU A 188 -7.80 -10.33 30.00
N ARG A 189 -7.36 -10.27 28.74
CA ARG A 189 -8.14 -10.68 27.57
C ARG A 189 -7.26 -10.92 26.36
N GLN A 190 -7.77 -11.69 25.42
CA GLN A 190 -7.22 -11.78 24.07
C GLN A 190 -7.93 -10.80 23.15
N LEU A 191 -7.18 -10.22 22.22
CA LEU A 191 -7.68 -9.38 21.14
C LEU A 191 -7.62 -10.17 19.83
N SER A 192 -8.70 -10.11 19.06
CA SER A 192 -8.84 -10.81 17.79
C SER A 192 -9.08 -9.83 16.65
N PRO A 193 -8.70 -10.14 15.40
CA PRO A 193 -9.19 -9.40 14.24
C PRO A 193 -10.73 -9.32 14.25
N SER A 194 -11.26 -8.24 13.70
CA SER A 194 -12.70 -8.15 13.40
C SER A 194 -13.16 -9.38 12.62
N THR A 195 -14.39 -9.85 12.85
CA THR A 195 -14.97 -10.92 12.01
C THR A 195 -15.16 -10.49 10.55
N GLU A 196 -15.17 -9.19 10.28
CA GLU A 196 -15.25 -8.62 8.93
C GLU A 196 -13.87 -8.46 8.27
N ASP A 197 -12.79 -8.66 9.02
CA ASP A 197 -11.42 -8.57 8.52
C ASP A 197 -10.96 -9.93 7.98
N THR A 198 -10.85 -10.04 6.65
CA THR A 198 -10.36 -11.25 5.98
C THR A 198 -8.99 -11.09 5.34
N ASP A 199 -8.54 -9.85 5.17
CA ASP A 199 -7.45 -9.52 4.24
C ASP A 199 -6.27 -8.87 4.93
N SER A 200 -6.44 -8.33 6.15
CA SER A 200 -5.32 -7.71 6.86
C SER A 200 -4.28 -8.76 7.26
N PRO A 201 -3.00 -8.35 7.44
CA PRO A 201 -1.94 -9.27 7.83
C PRO A 201 -2.22 -10.11 9.07
N LEU A 202 -3.05 -9.65 10.01
CA LEU A 202 -3.38 -10.41 11.22
C LEU A 202 -4.50 -11.44 11.00
N ALA A 203 -5.38 -11.21 10.02
CA ALA A 203 -6.45 -12.13 9.64
C ALA A 203 -5.98 -13.15 8.56
N ASP A 204 -5.00 -12.78 7.74
CA ASP A 204 -4.48 -13.63 6.68
C ASP A 204 -3.43 -14.63 7.19
N THR A 205 -3.85 -15.89 7.32
CA THR A 205 -3.01 -17.01 7.76
C THR A 205 -1.78 -17.30 6.88
N SER A 206 -1.76 -16.81 5.63
CA SER A 206 -0.60 -16.94 4.74
C SER A 206 0.49 -15.91 5.02
N ARG A 207 0.17 -14.81 5.72
CA ARG A 207 1.06 -13.66 5.94
C ARG A 207 1.39 -13.42 7.41
N CYS A 208 0.47 -13.79 8.31
CA CYS A 208 0.50 -13.36 9.71
C CYS A 208 1.70 -13.86 10.53
N CYS A 209 2.34 -14.97 10.13
CA CYS A 209 3.56 -15.46 10.79
C CYS A 209 4.75 -14.50 10.65
N SER A 210 4.72 -13.59 9.66
CA SER A 210 5.75 -12.56 9.47
C SER A 210 5.61 -11.40 10.47
N ILE A 211 4.52 -11.32 11.24
CA ILE A 211 4.32 -10.29 12.27
C ILE A 211 5.23 -10.57 13.47
N GLN A 212 6.06 -9.59 13.83
CA GLN A 212 7.10 -9.75 14.86
C GLN A 212 7.12 -8.59 15.86
N THR A 213 6.75 -7.39 15.41
CA THR A 213 6.85 -6.16 16.19
C THR A 213 5.48 -5.55 16.42
N LEU A 214 5.31 -4.99 17.61
CA LEU A 214 4.11 -4.28 18.04
C LEU A 214 4.50 -2.87 18.49
N ARG A 215 3.77 -1.87 18.02
CA ARG A 215 3.83 -0.48 18.51
C ARG A 215 2.42 0.02 18.81
N VAL A 216 2.32 0.95 19.76
CA VAL A 216 1.03 1.44 20.25
C VAL A 216 1.03 2.97 20.26
N ALA A 217 -0.08 3.53 19.83
CA ALA A 217 -0.44 4.94 20.04
C ALA A 217 -1.76 4.99 20.83
N THR A 218 -1.95 6.08 21.56
CA THR A 218 -3.22 6.37 22.25
C THR A 218 -3.77 7.67 21.73
N GLU A 219 -4.99 7.65 21.21
CA GLU A 219 -5.69 8.82 20.71
C GLU A 219 -7.14 8.77 21.18
N ASN A 220 -7.63 9.83 21.83
CA ASN A 220 -9.01 9.90 22.36
C ASN A 220 -9.40 8.68 23.23
N ASP A 221 -8.50 8.25 24.12
CA ASP A 221 -8.65 7.06 24.98
C ASP A 221 -8.83 5.72 24.23
N GLN A 222 -8.55 5.70 22.93
CA GLN A 222 -8.54 4.49 22.12
C GLN A 222 -7.11 4.06 21.80
N TYR A 223 -6.85 2.76 21.92
CA TYR A 223 -5.58 2.19 21.50
C TYR A 223 -5.57 1.98 19.99
N ARG A 224 -4.52 2.50 19.37
CA ARG A 224 -4.18 2.23 17.98
C ARG A 224 -2.89 1.42 17.96
N LEU A 225 -2.89 0.38 17.15
CA LEU A 225 -1.80 -0.58 17.09
C LEU A 225 -1.18 -0.51 15.71
N ARG A 226 0.13 -0.65 15.66
CA ARG A 226 0.89 -0.85 14.44
C ARG A 226 1.62 -2.18 14.56
N LEU A 227 1.30 -3.10 13.67
CA LEU A 227 1.95 -4.39 13.56
C LEU A 227 2.95 -4.34 12.41
N LEU A 228 4.16 -4.82 12.70
CA LEU A 228 5.30 -4.76 11.79
C LEU A 228 5.96 -6.13 11.73
N GLY A 229 6.64 -6.40 10.62
CA GLY A 229 7.54 -7.54 10.52
C GLY A 229 7.86 -7.87 9.08
N GLU A 230 8.67 -8.91 8.90
CA GLU A 230 9.09 -9.37 7.59
C GLU A 230 9.35 -10.87 7.61
N GLY A 231 9.06 -11.53 6.49
CA GLY A 231 9.22 -12.98 6.41
C GLY A 231 8.69 -13.57 5.12
N ARG A 232 9.00 -14.84 4.90
CA ARG A 232 8.40 -15.61 3.80
C ARG A 232 6.96 -15.98 4.15
N ASP A 233 6.17 -16.24 3.11
CA ASP A 233 4.85 -16.84 3.22
C ASP A 233 4.84 -18.01 4.23
N CYS A 234 3.79 -18.04 5.05
CA CYS A 234 3.67 -18.93 6.20
C CYS A 234 3.55 -20.41 5.82
N PHE A 235 3.25 -20.72 4.57
CA PHE A 235 3.14 -22.08 4.04
C PHE A 235 4.37 -22.50 3.23
N GLY A 236 5.46 -21.72 3.27
CA GLY A 236 6.73 -22.04 2.62
C GLY A 236 6.82 -21.59 1.16
N GLY A 237 5.88 -20.78 0.69
CA GLY A 237 5.90 -20.14 -0.62
C GLY A 237 7.09 -19.18 -0.81
N THR A 238 7.36 -18.78 -2.06
CA THR A 238 8.50 -17.89 -2.38
C THR A 238 8.22 -16.42 -2.11
N ALA A 239 6.96 -16.05 -1.90
CA ALA A 239 6.56 -14.70 -1.53
C ALA A 239 7.23 -14.27 -0.22
N TYR A 240 7.69 -13.02 -0.19
CA TYR A 240 8.28 -12.39 0.98
C TYR A 240 7.46 -11.16 1.36
N ASP A 241 6.81 -11.22 2.52
CA ASP A 241 5.98 -10.16 3.04
C ASP A 241 6.78 -9.18 3.90
N LEU A 242 6.51 -7.90 3.68
CA LEU A 242 6.85 -6.80 4.57
C LEU A 242 5.55 -6.30 5.18
N ILE A 243 5.36 -6.55 6.46
CA ILE A 243 4.16 -6.19 7.20
C ILE A 243 4.31 -4.79 7.80
N ASP A 244 3.30 -3.96 7.56
CA ASP A 244 3.09 -2.68 8.23
C ASP A 244 1.59 -2.35 8.20
N SER A 245 0.86 -2.72 9.24
CA SER A 245 -0.59 -2.57 9.31
C SER A 245 -1.03 -1.89 10.60
N LEU A 246 -2.05 -1.04 10.47
CA LEU A 246 -2.62 -0.24 11.55
C LEU A 246 -4.00 -0.77 11.93
N TYR A 247 -4.24 -0.89 13.24
CA TYR A 247 -5.50 -1.34 13.80
C TYR A 247 -6.02 -0.36 14.85
N LEU A 248 -7.34 -0.25 14.93
CA LEU A 248 -8.04 0.39 16.03
C LEU A 248 -8.61 -0.69 16.95
N GLN A 249 -8.31 -0.61 18.25
CA GLN A 249 -8.90 -1.50 19.22
C GLN A 249 -10.32 -1.05 19.58
N GLN A 250 -11.30 -1.94 19.40
CA GLN A 250 -12.69 -1.75 19.81
C GLN A 250 -13.13 -2.94 20.68
N GLY A 251 -13.19 -2.72 22.00
CA GLY A 251 -13.43 -3.81 22.93
C GLY A 251 -12.34 -4.89 22.84
N ASN A 252 -12.71 -6.10 22.45
CA ASN A 252 -11.81 -7.24 22.25
C ASN A 252 -11.43 -7.45 20.78
N GLU A 253 -11.86 -6.55 19.89
CA GLU A 253 -11.61 -6.66 18.46
C GLU A 253 -10.59 -5.62 17.99
N LEU A 254 -9.88 -5.99 16.93
CA LEU A 254 -8.95 -5.14 16.19
C LEU A 254 -9.56 -4.87 14.82
N MET A 255 -9.99 -3.62 14.62
CA MET A 255 -10.50 -3.16 13.34
C MET A 255 -9.31 -2.73 12.48
N PRO A 256 -9.05 -3.33 11.31
CA PRO A 256 -8.03 -2.82 10.40
C PRO A 256 -8.42 -1.40 9.97
N THR A 257 -7.47 -0.48 10.06
CA THR A 257 -7.66 0.91 9.64
C THR A 257 -6.86 1.25 8.40
N GLN A 258 -5.67 0.65 8.27
CA GLN A 258 -4.82 0.82 7.11
C GLN A 258 -3.84 -0.34 6.99
N ASP A 259 -3.63 -0.85 5.78
CA ASP A 259 -2.59 -1.83 5.48
C ASP A 259 -1.59 -1.23 4.49
N PHE A 260 -0.35 -1.07 4.94
CA PHE A 260 0.78 -0.60 4.13
C PHE A 260 1.71 -1.74 3.70
N SER A 261 1.34 -2.97 4.03
CA SER A 261 2.14 -4.15 3.80
C SER A 261 2.35 -4.42 2.32
N ARG A 262 3.48 -5.02 1.99
CA ARG A 262 3.88 -5.30 0.61
C ARG A 262 4.42 -6.71 0.51
N THR A 263 4.02 -7.41 -0.53
CA THR A 263 4.57 -8.73 -0.88
C THR A 263 5.56 -8.56 -2.03
N ARG A 264 6.74 -9.14 -1.86
CA ARG A 264 7.80 -9.26 -2.87
C ARG A 264 7.79 -10.68 -3.40
#